data_AF-A0A7J6L694-F1
#
_entry.id   AF-A0A7J6L694-F1
#
_cell.length_a   1.000
_cell.length_b   1.000
_cell.length_c   1.000
_cell.angle_alpha   90.00
_cell.angle_beta   90.00
_cell.angle_gamma   90.00
#
_symmetry.space_group_name_H-M   'P 1'
#
loop_
_entity.id
_entity.type
_entity.pdbx_description
1 polymer ?
#
loop_
_entity_poly.entity_id
_entity_poly.type
_entity_poly.pdbx_seq_one_letter_code
_entity_poly.pdbx_strand_id
1 'polypeptide(L)'
;MSVQRGLFRFTRIVRSGGGDVKPRWTLPSKDYLKYCYQPSIPDKHYFGAHWNYVPATMWLRARRPAMENIAKSMYGVVKESAQQVVRPLGQFVQYNCPGFLQKVVAVFGLWMAYSLTLRYTYGDMNNNWFYLDKMHSYAQANELADKGFWDTRQQAQAKKEKEYSDTCNRLNDLWDKSIAEATEARSFGKLCEALKVDEEQPLPLEGVPDKVQWRFGLIPYGGDNPDTQLFPTPDEEQPAGAYQFMDPSSYGDYIERVDNKPNPIRKARQIFTSAYMPPTK
;
A
#
# COMPACT_ATOMS: atom_id res chain seq x y z
N MET A 1 -15.57 -10.19 21.08
CA MET A 1 -14.73 -11.27 20.49
C MET A 1 -13.52 -11.50 21.38
N SER A 2 -13.38 -12.70 21.95
CA SER A 2 -12.26 -13.02 22.84
C SER A 2 -11.09 -13.58 22.04
N VAL A 3 -9.96 -12.87 22.07
CA VAL A 3 -8.69 -13.31 21.47
C VAL A 3 -8.16 -14.52 22.24
N GLN A 4 -8.28 -15.73 21.67
CA GLN A 4 -7.55 -16.90 22.16
C GLN A 4 -6.08 -16.77 21.78
N ARG A 5 -5.27 -16.18 22.68
CA ARG A 5 -3.82 -16.30 22.61
C ARG A 5 -3.44 -17.75 22.85
N GLY A 6 -2.91 -18.40 21.82
CA GLY A 6 -2.31 -19.73 21.88
C GLY A 6 -1.15 -19.76 22.88
N LEU A 7 -1.46 -20.06 24.14
CA LEU A 7 -0.48 -20.38 25.15
C LEU A 7 0.11 -21.75 24.81
N PHE A 8 1.33 -21.76 24.28
CA PHE A 8 2.18 -22.93 24.32
C PHE A 8 2.27 -23.41 25.77
N ARG A 9 1.57 -24.49 26.10
CA ARG A 9 1.71 -25.18 27.37
C ARG A 9 3.10 -25.79 27.41
N PHE A 10 4.05 -25.07 28.00
CA PHE A 10 5.25 -25.70 28.54
C PHE A 10 4.79 -26.61 29.67
N THR A 11 4.61 -27.90 29.36
CA THR A 11 4.42 -28.93 30.36
C THR A 11 5.65 -28.91 31.25
N ARG A 12 5.45 -28.43 32.49
CA ARG A 12 6.43 -28.43 33.57
C ARG A 12 7.17 -29.77 33.58
N ILE A 13 8.49 -29.73 33.56
CA ILE A 13 9.32 -30.93 33.76
C ILE A 13 9.00 -31.44 35.17
N VAL A 14 8.14 -32.43 35.26
CA VAL A 14 7.86 -33.13 36.51
C VAL A 14 9.09 -33.99 36.76
N ARG A 15 10.00 -33.51 37.61
CA ARG A 15 11.03 -34.37 38.21
C ARG A 15 10.29 -35.46 38.97
N SER A 16 10.53 -36.72 38.61
CA SER A 16 10.09 -37.88 39.39
C SER A 16 10.90 -37.95 40.68
N GLY A 17 10.49 -37.16 41.67
CA GLY A 17 10.86 -37.34 43.07
C GLY A 17 9.55 -37.53 43.84
N GLY A 18 9.40 -38.67 44.50
CA GLY A 18 8.26 -38.91 45.39
C GLY A 18 8.14 -37.74 46.37
N GLY A 19 6.94 -37.16 46.44
CA GLY A 19 6.68 -35.97 47.25
C GLY A 19 6.90 -36.20 48.76
N ASP A 20 6.87 -35.10 49.50
CA ASP A 20 7.07 -34.94 50.96
C ASP A 20 6.14 -35.77 51.89
N VAL A 21 5.40 -36.73 51.32
CA VAL A 21 4.43 -37.54 52.04
C VAL A 21 5.15 -38.71 52.70
N LYS A 22 5.36 -38.61 54.02
CA LYS A 22 5.95 -39.67 54.84
C LYS A 22 5.03 -40.91 54.89
N PRO A 23 5.59 -42.13 54.96
CA PRO A 23 4.81 -43.35 55.10
C PRO A 23 3.95 -43.29 56.38
N ARG A 24 2.71 -43.80 56.29
CA ARG A 24 1.76 -43.87 57.40
C ARG A 24 1.16 -45.26 57.47
N TRP A 25 0.85 -45.72 58.68
CA TRP A 25 0.21 -47.02 58.91
C TRP A 25 -1.29 -47.02 58.58
N THR A 26 -1.92 -45.85 58.51
CA THR A 26 -3.36 -45.68 58.28
C THR A 26 -3.66 -45.04 56.93
N LEU A 27 -4.68 -45.56 56.24
CA LEU A 27 -5.18 -45.04 54.97
C LEU A 27 -6.21 -43.92 55.20
N PRO A 28 -6.10 -42.75 54.53
CA PRO A 28 -7.13 -41.72 54.58
C PRO A 28 -8.46 -42.20 54.01
N SER A 29 -9.59 -41.84 54.65
CA SER A 29 -10.94 -42.27 54.23
C SER A 29 -11.29 -41.90 52.79
N LYS A 30 -10.73 -40.80 52.27
CA LYS A 30 -10.94 -40.33 50.89
C LYS A 30 -10.27 -41.21 49.83
N ASP A 31 -9.21 -41.92 50.18
CA ASP A 31 -8.45 -42.76 49.25
C ASP A 31 -8.54 -44.26 49.60
N TYR A 32 -9.46 -44.63 50.50
CA TYR A 32 -9.64 -46.00 50.98
C TYR A 32 -9.88 -46.98 49.82
N LEU A 33 -10.80 -46.66 48.91
CA LEU A 33 -11.05 -47.48 47.70
C LEU A 33 -9.87 -47.52 46.72
N LYS A 34 -8.98 -46.52 46.74
CA LYS A 34 -7.86 -46.40 45.81
C LYS A 34 -6.63 -47.19 46.26
N TYR A 35 -6.41 -47.32 47.58
CA TYR A 35 -5.22 -47.94 48.17
C TYR A 35 -5.49 -49.23 48.96
N CYS A 36 -6.75 -49.62 49.20
CA CYS A 36 -7.07 -50.90 49.86
C CYS A 36 -6.88 -52.12 48.96
N TYR A 37 -6.93 -51.96 47.65
CA TYR A 37 -6.66 -53.03 46.69
C TYR A 37 -5.20 -52.98 46.25
N GLN A 38 -4.65 -54.11 45.81
CA GLN A 38 -3.27 -54.22 45.31
C GLN A 38 -2.93 -53.06 44.35
N PRO A 39 -1.66 -52.60 44.30
CA PRO A 39 -1.27 -51.49 43.44
C PRO A 39 -1.68 -51.77 41.99
N SER A 40 -2.63 -50.98 41.49
CA SER A 40 -3.26 -51.17 40.17
C SER A 40 -2.47 -50.55 39.02
N ILE A 41 -1.53 -49.65 39.34
CA ILE A 41 -0.70 -48.95 38.37
C ILE A 41 0.76 -49.40 38.58
N PRO A 42 1.42 -49.95 37.55
CA PRO A 42 2.83 -50.29 37.66
C PRO A 42 3.71 -49.03 37.66
N ASP A 43 4.83 -49.12 38.37
CA ASP A 43 5.81 -48.06 38.60
C ASP A 43 6.26 -47.30 37.34
N LYS A 44 6.29 -47.96 36.17
CA LYS A 44 6.64 -47.35 34.87
C LYS A 44 5.75 -46.17 34.46
N HIS A 45 4.54 -46.07 34.99
CA HIS A 45 3.62 -44.94 34.71
C HIS A 45 3.79 -43.77 35.67
N TYR A 46 4.53 -43.97 36.77
CA TYR A 46 4.79 -42.95 37.78
C TYR A 46 6.23 -42.42 37.71
N PHE A 47 7.20 -43.29 37.47
CA PHE A 47 8.60 -42.91 37.30
C PHE A 47 8.90 -42.54 35.84
N GLY A 48 9.69 -41.47 35.65
CA GLY A 48 10.17 -41.08 34.33
C GLY A 48 11.15 -42.08 33.74
N ALA A 49 11.39 -41.99 32.43
CA ALA A 49 12.40 -42.79 31.76
C ALA A 49 13.82 -42.50 32.29
N HIS A 50 14.74 -43.45 32.08
CA HIS A 50 16.14 -43.31 32.48
C HIS A 50 16.76 -42.05 31.86
N TRP A 51 17.41 -41.22 32.69
CA TRP A 51 17.98 -39.92 32.30
C TRP A 51 18.87 -39.97 31.05
N ASN A 52 19.79 -40.95 30.95
CA ASN A 52 20.67 -41.12 29.78
C ASN A 52 20.10 -42.00 28.66
N TYR A 53 19.12 -42.85 28.96
CA TYR A 53 18.62 -43.91 28.06
C TYR A 53 17.12 -43.75 27.86
N VAL A 54 16.73 -42.55 27.43
CA VAL A 54 15.34 -42.22 27.16
C VAL A 54 14.89 -42.96 25.88
N PRO A 55 13.67 -43.55 25.85
CA PRO A 55 13.16 -44.26 24.69
C PRO A 55 13.26 -43.47 23.37
N ALA A 56 13.03 -42.16 23.40
CA ALA A 56 13.14 -41.30 22.21
C ALA A 56 14.58 -41.22 21.66
N THR A 57 15.60 -41.14 22.52
CA THR A 57 17.00 -41.05 22.06
C THR A 57 17.51 -42.39 21.56
N MET A 58 17.11 -43.49 22.21
CA MET A 58 17.41 -44.85 21.72
C MET A 58 16.71 -45.14 20.39
N TRP A 59 15.46 -44.72 20.24
CA TRP A 59 14.70 -44.81 18.99
C TRP A 59 15.35 -44.04 17.84
N LEU A 60 15.84 -42.82 18.09
CA LEU A 60 16.59 -42.02 17.11
C LEU A 60 17.91 -42.69 16.73
N ARG A 61 18.65 -43.22 17.71
CA ARG A 61 19.92 -43.94 17.44
C ARG A 61 19.70 -45.20 16.61
N ALA A 62 18.63 -45.96 16.88
CA ALA A 62 18.28 -47.14 16.11
C ALA A 62 17.89 -46.80 14.65
N ARG A 63 17.19 -45.66 14.44
CA ARG A 63 16.82 -45.18 13.10
C ARG A 63 17.92 -44.42 12.36
N ARG A 64 18.98 -44.01 13.05
CA ARG A 64 20.06 -43.18 12.48
C ARG A 64 20.61 -43.74 11.16
N PRO A 65 20.94 -45.04 11.01
CA PRO A 65 21.47 -45.55 9.75
C PRO A 65 20.49 -45.40 8.58
N ALA A 66 19.18 -45.63 8.83
CA ALA A 66 18.15 -45.47 7.82
C ALA A 66 17.97 -43.99 7.42
N MET A 67 17.96 -43.09 8.40
CA MET A 67 17.86 -41.64 8.14
C MET A 67 19.08 -41.10 7.40
N GLU A 68 20.29 -41.54 7.76
CA GLU A 68 21.52 -41.17 7.06
C GLU A 68 21.53 -41.67 5.62
N ASN A 69 21.04 -42.89 5.36
CA ASN A 69 20.94 -43.42 4.00
C ASN A 69 19.95 -42.60 3.15
N ILE A 70 18.78 -42.25 3.69
CA ILE A 70 17.81 -41.39 2.99
C ILE A 70 18.43 -40.04 2.67
N ALA A 71 19.07 -39.39 3.65
CA ALA A 71 19.71 -38.09 3.45
C ALA A 71 20.86 -38.15 2.42
N LYS A 72 21.69 -39.20 2.47
CA LYS A 72 22.77 -39.43 1.49
C LYS A 72 22.21 -39.65 0.10
N SER A 73 21.16 -40.44 -0.05
CA SER A 73 20.50 -40.67 -1.34
C SER A 73 19.88 -39.39 -1.90
N MET A 74 19.18 -38.61 -1.08
CA MET A 74 18.63 -37.32 -1.51
C MET A 74 19.73 -36.35 -1.96
N TYR A 75 20.78 -36.21 -1.17
CA TYR A 75 21.94 -35.38 -1.53
C TYR A 75 22.63 -35.89 -2.80
N GLY A 76 22.78 -37.20 -2.94
CA GLY A 76 23.34 -37.85 -4.12
C GLY A 76 22.56 -37.50 -5.39
N VAL A 77 21.23 -37.65 -5.35
CA VAL A 77 20.35 -37.30 -6.48
C VAL A 77 20.47 -35.81 -6.82
N VAL A 78 20.36 -34.90 -5.83
CA VAL A 78 20.49 -33.46 -6.07
C VAL A 78 21.85 -33.11 -6.69
N LYS A 79 22.93 -33.71 -6.17
CA LYS A 79 24.29 -33.50 -6.66
C LYS A 79 24.46 -34.02 -8.09
N GLU A 80 23.97 -35.22 -8.39
CA GLU A 80 24.06 -35.82 -9.72
C GLU A 80 23.25 -35.05 -10.75
N SER A 81 22.00 -34.67 -10.42
CA SER A 81 21.17 -33.81 -11.26
C SER A 81 21.83 -32.45 -11.53
N ALA A 82 22.39 -31.81 -10.49
CA ALA A 82 23.12 -30.56 -10.66
C ALA A 82 24.36 -30.75 -11.55
N GLN A 83 25.10 -31.86 -11.39
CA GLN A 83 26.27 -32.16 -12.22
C GLN A 83 25.92 -32.41 -13.67
N GLN A 84 24.76 -33.01 -13.97
CA GLN A 84 24.29 -33.19 -15.35
C GLN A 84 24.01 -31.86 -16.06
N VAL A 85 23.67 -30.80 -15.33
CA VAL A 85 23.47 -29.44 -15.89
C VAL A 85 24.79 -28.67 -15.93
N VAL A 86 25.55 -28.68 -14.84
CA VAL A 86 26.76 -27.85 -14.71
C VAL A 86 27.92 -28.35 -15.57
N ARG A 87 28.10 -29.66 -15.73
CA ARG A 87 29.22 -30.22 -16.53
C ARG A 87 29.17 -29.82 -18.01
N PRO A 88 28.06 -30.00 -18.76
CA PRO A 88 28.02 -29.59 -20.16
C PRO A 88 28.13 -28.08 -20.31
N LEU A 89 27.52 -27.29 -19.41
CA LEU A 89 27.68 -25.83 -19.40
C LEU A 89 29.13 -25.41 -19.16
N GLY A 90 29.81 -26.05 -18.20
CA GLY A 90 31.23 -25.80 -17.92
C GLY A 90 32.13 -26.16 -19.10
N GLN A 91 31.85 -27.26 -19.79
CA GLN A 91 32.56 -27.66 -21.00
C GLN A 91 32.31 -26.67 -22.16
N PHE A 92 31.07 -26.22 -22.35
CA PHE A 92 30.71 -25.22 -23.35
C PHE A 92 31.40 -23.88 -23.11
N VAL A 93 31.42 -23.39 -21.87
CA VAL A 93 32.14 -22.15 -21.50
C VAL A 93 33.64 -22.33 -21.68
N GLN A 94 34.21 -23.47 -21.31
CA GLN A 94 35.65 -23.71 -21.48
C GLN A 94 36.06 -23.80 -22.96
N TYR A 95 35.21 -24.35 -23.82
CA TYR A 95 35.44 -24.41 -25.27
C TYR A 95 35.41 -23.04 -25.93
N ASN A 96 34.39 -22.22 -25.61
CA ASN A 96 34.20 -20.90 -26.23
C ASN A 96 35.02 -19.78 -25.57
N CYS A 97 35.37 -19.91 -24.28
CA CYS A 97 36.10 -18.93 -23.49
C CYS A 97 37.20 -19.63 -22.67
N PRO A 98 38.32 -20.03 -23.30
CA PRO A 98 39.38 -20.76 -22.62
C PRO A 98 40.14 -19.91 -21.58
N GLY A 99 40.29 -18.60 -21.80
CA GLY A 99 41.04 -17.69 -20.91
C GLY A 99 40.20 -17.10 -19.77
N PHE A 100 40.84 -16.78 -18.64
CA PHE A 100 40.17 -16.13 -17.49
C PHE A 100 39.52 -14.79 -17.86
N LEU A 101 40.24 -13.92 -18.56
CA LEU A 101 39.72 -12.61 -18.98
C LEU A 101 38.52 -12.75 -19.94
N GLN A 102 38.56 -13.74 -20.84
CA GLN A 102 37.44 -14.02 -21.76
C GLN A 102 36.19 -14.46 -21.00
N LYS A 103 36.33 -15.27 -19.95
CA LYS A 103 35.22 -15.67 -19.07
C LYS A 103 34.63 -14.46 -18.33
N VAL A 104 35.48 -13.56 -17.82
CA VAL A 104 35.03 -12.34 -17.15
C VAL A 104 34.23 -11.45 -18.12
N VAL A 105 34.75 -11.23 -19.33
CA VAL A 105 34.05 -10.47 -20.38
C VAL A 105 32.73 -11.15 -20.77
N ALA A 106 32.69 -12.47 -20.90
CA ALA A 106 31.47 -13.20 -21.21
C ALA A 106 30.40 -13.06 -20.11
N VAL A 107 30.80 -13.09 -18.82
CA VAL A 107 29.88 -12.89 -17.69
C VAL A 107 29.31 -11.47 -17.68
N PHE A 108 30.17 -10.46 -17.81
CA PHE A 108 29.69 -9.07 -17.87
C PHE A 108 28.86 -8.78 -19.12
N GLY A 109 29.26 -9.33 -20.27
CA GLY A 109 28.51 -9.22 -21.51
C GLY A 109 27.13 -9.87 -21.41
N LEU A 110 27.03 -11.06 -20.82
CA LEU A 110 25.75 -11.74 -20.58
C LEU A 110 24.88 -10.96 -19.59
N TRP A 111 25.47 -10.45 -18.50
CA TRP A 111 24.73 -9.65 -17.52
C TRP A 111 24.23 -8.33 -18.13
N MET A 112 25.06 -7.65 -18.91
CA MET A 112 24.68 -6.43 -19.61
C MET A 112 23.62 -6.70 -20.67
N ALA A 113 23.78 -7.75 -21.48
CA ALA A 113 22.77 -8.15 -22.46
C ALA A 113 21.44 -8.51 -21.78
N TYR A 114 21.46 -9.27 -20.69
CA TYR A 114 20.27 -9.63 -19.93
C TYR A 114 19.57 -8.40 -19.34
N SER A 115 20.32 -7.52 -18.65
CA SER A 115 19.77 -6.31 -18.04
C SER A 115 19.22 -5.31 -19.05
N LEU A 116 19.92 -5.11 -20.18
CA LEU A 116 19.42 -4.27 -21.27
C LEU A 116 18.19 -4.89 -21.92
N THR A 117 18.20 -6.19 -22.18
CA THR A 117 17.04 -6.86 -22.77
C THR A 117 15.83 -6.71 -21.86
N LEU A 118 15.95 -7.03 -20.57
CA LEU A 118 14.86 -6.85 -19.61
C LEU A 118 14.35 -5.42 -19.55
N ARG A 119 15.26 -4.43 -19.58
CA ARG A 119 14.90 -3.03 -19.59
C ARG A 119 14.13 -2.67 -20.86
N TYR A 120 14.63 -3.01 -22.04
CA TYR A 120 14.00 -2.63 -23.30
C TYR A 120 12.68 -3.38 -23.55
N THR A 121 12.61 -4.67 -23.23
CA THR A 121 11.42 -5.47 -23.52
C THR A 121 10.31 -5.28 -22.50
N TYR A 122 10.65 -5.25 -21.21
CA TYR A 122 9.65 -5.18 -20.14
C TYR A 122 9.62 -3.82 -19.46
N GLY A 123 10.77 -3.23 -19.18
CA GLY A 123 10.86 -1.93 -18.51
C GLY A 123 10.24 -0.81 -19.33
N ASP A 124 10.75 -0.58 -20.54
CA ASP A 124 10.34 0.54 -21.40
C ASP A 124 8.91 0.37 -21.90
N MET A 125 8.50 -0.87 -22.22
CA MET A 125 7.10 -1.12 -22.61
C MET A 125 6.15 -0.82 -21.45
N ASN A 126 6.41 -1.32 -20.23
CA ASN A 126 5.56 -1.03 -19.07
C ASN A 126 5.58 0.46 -18.70
N ASN A 127 6.74 1.11 -18.80
CA ASN A 127 6.84 2.55 -18.59
C ASN A 127 5.99 3.33 -19.61
N ASN A 128 6.01 2.94 -20.88
CA ASN A 128 5.21 3.57 -21.92
C ASN A 128 3.71 3.41 -21.65
N TRP A 129 3.27 2.23 -21.21
CA TRP A 129 1.88 2.03 -20.77
C TRP A 129 1.50 2.95 -19.62
N PHE A 130 2.37 3.06 -18.61
CA PHE A 130 2.16 3.96 -17.48
C PHE A 130 2.16 5.44 -17.88
N TYR A 131 2.99 5.84 -18.86
CA TYR A 131 2.97 7.19 -19.40
C TYR A 131 1.68 7.49 -20.17
N LEU A 132 1.17 6.54 -20.97
CA LEU A 132 -0.10 6.70 -21.65
C LEU A 132 -1.26 6.88 -20.67
N ASP A 133 -1.30 6.06 -19.62
CA ASP A 133 -2.31 6.18 -18.56
C ASP A 133 -2.23 7.54 -17.84
N LYS A 134 -1.02 7.99 -17.53
CA LYS A 134 -0.78 9.35 -17.00
C LYS A 134 -1.25 10.44 -17.95
N MET A 135 -0.90 10.37 -19.23
CA MET A 135 -1.33 11.36 -20.22
C MET A 135 -2.86 11.41 -20.33
N HIS A 136 -3.51 10.26 -20.28
CA HIS A 136 -4.97 10.19 -20.22
C HIS A 136 -5.53 10.84 -18.94
N SER A 137 -4.94 10.59 -17.78
CA SER A 137 -5.34 11.25 -16.52
C SER A 137 -5.16 12.78 -16.57
N TYR A 138 -4.12 13.28 -17.23
CA TYR A 138 -3.92 14.71 -17.43
C TYR A 138 -4.91 15.30 -18.41
N ALA A 139 -5.26 14.57 -19.47
CA ALA A 139 -6.31 15.00 -20.40
C ALA A 139 -7.66 15.13 -19.68
N GLN A 140 -8.00 14.18 -18.81
CA GLN A 140 -9.20 14.29 -17.96
C GLN A 140 -9.14 15.47 -16.99
N ALA A 141 -7.97 15.70 -16.38
CA ALA A 141 -7.78 16.86 -15.50
C ALA A 141 -7.98 18.19 -16.24
N ASN A 142 -7.53 18.28 -17.51
CA ASN A 142 -7.75 19.44 -18.36
C ASN A 142 -9.23 19.62 -18.73
N GLU A 143 -9.93 18.55 -19.10
CA GLU A 143 -11.37 18.62 -19.39
C GLU A 143 -12.18 19.11 -18.17
N LEU A 144 -11.80 18.68 -16.96
CA LEU A 144 -12.37 19.16 -15.71
C LEU A 144 -11.98 20.63 -15.42
N ALA A 145 -10.78 21.04 -15.79
CA ALA A 145 -10.33 22.42 -15.67
C ALA A 145 -11.14 23.36 -16.58
N ASP A 146 -11.41 22.95 -17.82
CA ASP A 146 -12.22 23.71 -18.78
C ASP A 146 -13.65 23.91 -18.26
N LYS A 147 -14.19 22.92 -17.54
CA LYS A 147 -15.49 23.00 -16.84
C LYS A 147 -15.45 23.81 -15.53
N GLY A 148 -14.29 24.34 -15.15
CA GLY A 148 -14.07 25.10 -13.92
C GLY A 148 -14.18 24.27 -12.64
N PHE A 149 -13.96 22.96 -12.70
CA PHE A 149 -14.05 22.06 -11.53
C PHE A 149 -13.04 22.43 -10.45
N TRP A 150 -11.84 22.89 -10.83
CA TRP A 150 -10.76 23.26 -9.91
C TRP A 150 -10.87 24.69 -9.38
N ASP A 151 -11.83 25.48 -9.85
CA ASP A 151 -11.99 26.86 -9.39
C ASP A 151 -12.45 26.91 -7.93
N THR A 152 -11.94 27.91 -7.20
CA THR A 152 -12.49 28.23 -5.88
C THR A 152 -13.90 28.84 -6.01
N ARG A 153 -14.67 28.85 -4.91
CA ARG A 153 -15.99 29.50 -4.89
C ARG A 153 -15.94 30.95 -5.35
N GLN A 154 -14.92 31.68 -4.93
CA GLN A 154 -14.73 33.09 -5.27
C GLN A 154 -14.37 33.29 -6.74
N GLN A 155 -13.45 32.48 -7.29
CA GLN A 155 -13.08 32.56 -8.70
C GLN A 155 -14.25 32.24 -9.63
N ALA A 156 -15.01 31.19 -9.33
CA ALA A 156 -16.19 30.83 -10.10
C ALA A 156 -17.27 31.93 -10.06
N GLN A 157 -17.47 32.57 -8.90
CA GLN A 157 -18.41 33.68 -8.79
C GLN A 157 -17.93 34.91 -9.58
N ALA A 158 -16.65 35.26 -9.49
CA ALA A 158 -16.07 36.38 -10.24
C ALA A 158 -16.14 36.16 -11.76
N LYS A 159 -15.95 34.92 -12.26
CA LYS A 159 -16.14 34.58 -13.68
C LYS A 159 -17.59 34.85 -14.12
N LYS A 160 -18.57 34.39 -13.35
CA LYS A 160 -20.00 34.64 -13.63
C LYS A 160 -20.36 36.12 -13.61
N GLU A 161 -19.84 36.87 -12.64
CA GLU A 161 -20.04 38.32 -12.54
C GLU A 161 -19.44 39.05 -13.75
N LYS A 162 -18.25 38.63 -14.20
CA LYS A 162 -17.61 39.17 -15.39
C LYS A 162 -18.41 38.87 -16.66
N GLU A 163 -18.81 37.62 -16.88
CA GLU A 163 -19.63 37.21 -18.03
C GLU A 163 -20.97 37.98 -18.07
N TYR A 164 -21.59 38.18 -16.90
CA TYR A 164 -22.79 38.99 -16.77
C TYR A 164 -22.52 40.46 -17.14
N SER A 165 -21.47 41.07 -16.60
CA SER A 165 -21.09 42.45 -16.90
C SER A 165 -20.77 42.64 -18.38
N ASP A 166 -20.02 41.73 -19.00
CA ASP A 166 -19.65 41.78 -20.40
C ASP A 166 -20.90 41.68 -21.30
N THR A 167 -21.85 40.82 -20.92
CA THR A 167 -23.14 40.71 -21.63
C THR A 167 -24.00 41.96 -21.47
N CYS A 168 -24.08 42.55 -20.27
CA CYS A 168 -24.80 43.79 -20.02
C CYS A 168 -24.21 44.96 -20.83
N ASN A 169 -22.89 45.11 -20.84
CA ASN A 169 -22.21 46.15 -21.63
C ASN A 169 -22.49 45.98 -23.12
N ARG A 170 -22.40 44.74 -23.63
CA ARG A 170 -22.74 44.44 -25.03
C ARG A 170 -24.18 44.81 -25.39
N LEU A 171 -25.13 44.51 -24.50
CA LEU A 171 -26.55 44.84 -24.73
C LEU A 171 -26.81 46.34 -24.66
N ASN A 172 -26.16 47.06 -23.75
CA ASN A 172 -26.23 48.52 -23.67
C ASN A 172 -25.65 49.17 -24.94
N ASP A 173 -24.48 48.70 -25.40
CA ASP A 173 -23.87 49.20 -26.63
C ASP A 173 -24.75 48.94 -27.86
N LEU A 174 -25.39 47.76 -27.94
CA LEU A 174 -26.31 47.42 -29.02
C LEU A 174 -27.56 48.31 -28.96
N TRP A 175 -28.10 48.54 -27.77
CA TRP A 175 -29.23 49.42 -27.53
C TRP A 175 -28.92 50.85 -27.97
N ASP A 176 -27.81 51.43 -27.50
CA ASP A 176 -27.41 52.81 -27.81
C ASP A 176 -27.19 53.01 -29.32
N LYS A 177 -26.55 52.06 -29.99
CA LYS A 177 -26.37 52.07 -31.46
C LYS A 177 -27.72 51.97 -32.18
N SER A 178 -28.56 51.03 -31.78
CA SER A 178 -29.86 50.79 -32.42
C SER A 178 -30.82 51.97 -32.27
N ILE A 179 -30.82 52.66 -31.12
CA ILE A 179 -31.59 53.89 -30.93
C ILE A 179 -31.07 55.00 -31.83
N ALA A 180 -29.75 55.18 -31.91
CA ALA A 180 -29.18 56.24 -32.73
C ALA A 180 -29.59 56.08 -34.20
N GLU A 181 -29.45 54.87 -34.73
CA GLU A 181 -29.83 54.52 -36.11
C GLU A 181 -31.34 54.64 -36.35
N ALA A 182 -32.17 54.19 -35.40
CA ALA A 182 -33.63 54.29 -35.53
C ALA A 182 -34.13 55.74 -35.42
N THR A 183 -33.44 56.58 -34.64
CA THR A 183 -33.74 58.01 -34.53
C THR A 183 -33.38 58.74 -35.82
N GLU A 184 -32.25 58.41 -36.42
CA GLU A 184 -31.80 58.99 -37.69
C GLU A 184 -32.72 58.58 -38.85
N ALA A 185 -33.09 57.29 -38.92
CA ALA A 185 -34.00 56.75 -39.92
C ALA A 185 -35.50 57.02 -39.62
N ARG A 186 -35.83 57.55 -38.44
CA ARG A 186 -37.20 57.76 -37.92
C ARG A 186 -38.12 56.55 -38.09
N SER A 187 -37.60 55.35 -37.90
CA SER A 187 -38.32 54.09 -38.17
C SER A 187 -38.16 53.11 -37.03
N PHE A 188 -39.29 52.68 -36.48
CA PHE A 188 -39.33 51.59 -35.49
C PHE A 188 -38.90 50.23 -36.09
N GLY A 189 -38.99 50.09 -37.41
CA GLY A 189 -38.52 48.89 -38.12
C GLY A 189 -37.02 48.63 -37.91
N LYS A 190 -36.22 49.69 -37.76
CA LYS A 190 -34.76 49.58 -37.52
C LYS A 190 -34.41 49.02 -36.14
N LEU A 191 -35.19 49.36 -35.10
CA LEU A 191 -35.05 48.73 -33.78
C LEU A 191 -35.40 47.24 -33.83
N CYS A 192 -36.43 46.87 -34.58
CA CYS A 192 -36.82 45.47 -34.75
C CYS A 192 -35.78 44.69 -35.57
N GLU A 193 -35.09 45.34 -36.51
CA GLU A 193 -33.97 44.75 -37.26
C GLU A 193 -32.75 44.49 -36.36
N ALA A 194 -32.44 45.39 -35.41
CA ALA A 194 -31.33 45.19 -34.46
C ALA A 194 -31.54 44.03 -33.47
N LEU A 195 -32.80 43.59 -33.29
CA LEU A 195 -33.16 42.41 -32.51
C LEU A 195 -33.12 41.10 -33.32
N LYS A 196 -33.02 41.16 -34.66
CA LYS A 196 -32.94 39.96 -35.48
C LYS A 196 -31.60 39.29 -35.25
N VAL A 197 -31.65 38.02 -34.89
CA VAL A 197 -30.48 37.15 -34.80
C VAL A 197 -30.08 36.78 -36.22
N ASP A 198 -28.89 37.16 -36.64
CA ASP A 198 -28.32 36.74 -37.92
C ASP A 198 -27.77 35.32 -37.76
N GLU A 199 -28.32 34.34 -38.49
CA GLU A 199 -27.91 32.92 -38.38
C GLU A 199 -26.50 32.67 -38.95
N GLU A 200 -25.97 33.60 -39.75
CA GLU A 200 -24.65 33.51 -40.38
C GLU A 200 -23.50 34.01 -39.47
N GLN A 201 -23.80 34.78 -38.42
CA GLN A 201 -22.81 35.20 -37.43
C GLN A 201 -22.85 34.27 -36.21
N PRO A 202 -21.69 33.86 -35.68
CA PRO A 202 -21.66 33.06 -34.47
C PRO A 202 -22.38 33.83 -33.35
N LEU A 203 -23.48 33.25 -32.88
CA LEU A 203 -24.25 33.75 -31.76
C LEU A 203 -23.30 33.97 -30.58
N PRO A 204 -23.24 35.18 -29.99
CA PRO A 204 -22.34 35.46 -28.87
C PRO A 204 -22.71 34.70 -27.58
N LEU A 205 -23.83 33.96 -27.57
CA LEU A 205 -24.30 33.12 -26.49
C LEU A 205 -24.55 31.72 -27.03
N GLU A 206 -23.66 30.78 -26.73
CA GLU A 206 -23.78 29.36 -27.15
C GLU A 206 -24.78 28.56 -26.28
N GLY A 207 -25.41 29.19 -25.28
CA GLY A 207 -26.39 28.54 -24.40
C GLY A 207 -26.84 29.43 -23.23
N VAL A 208 -27.67 28.84 -22.36
CA VAL A 208 -28.07 29.46 -21.09
C VAL A 208 -26.96 29.17 -20.06
N PRO A 209 -26.53 30.16 -19.26
CA PRO A 209 -25.52 29.93 -18.22
C PRO A 209 -25.94 28.85 -17.21
N ASP A 210 -24.98 28.03 -16.80
CA ASP A 210 -25.23 26.97 -15.82
C ASP A 210 -25.67 27.54 -14.46
N LYS A 211 -26.84 27.08 -14.00
CA LYS A 211 -27.43 27.51 -12.72
C LYS A 211 -26.56 27.11 -11.53
N VAL A 212 -26.01 25.89 -11.57
CA VAL A 212 -25.20 25.32 -10.49
C VAL A 212 -23.94 24.73 -11.09
N GLN A 213 -22.78 25.10 -10.53
CA GLN A 213 -21.49 24.55 -10.93
C GLN A 213 -20.96 23.67 -9.80
N TRP A 214 -20.67 22.40 -10.12
CA TRP A 214 -20.01 21.49 -9.21
C TRP A 214 -18.49 21.72 -9.23
N ARG A 215 -17.84 21.71 -8.07
CA ARG A 215 -16.43 22.05 -7.90
C ARG A 215 -15.76 21.08 -6.95
N PHE A 216 -14.45 20.90 -7.10
CA PHE A 216 -13.67 20.01 -6.25
C PHE A 216 -13.77 20.36 -4.76
N GLY A 217 -13.76 21.66 -4.43
CA GLY A 217 -13.88 22.12 -3.04
C GLY A 217 -15.23 21.89 -2.37
N LEU A 218 -16.22 21.29 -3.06
CA LEU A 218 -17.49 20.85 -2.47
C LEU A 218 -17.43 19.40 -1.96
N ILE A 219 -16.38 18.65 -2.28
CA ILE A 219 -16.22 17.26 -1.86
C ILE A 219 -15.64 17.26 -0.44
N PRO A 220 -16.33 16.64 0.56
CA PRO A 220 -15.83 16.59 1.92
C PRO A 220 -14.61 15.66 2.03
N TYR A 221 -13.70 16.01 2.94
CA TYR A 221 -12.50 15.23 3.26
C TYR A 221 -12.21 15.33 4.76
N GLY A 222 -11.51 14.33 5.31
CA GLY A 222 -11.03 14.29 6.70
C GLY A 222 -11.30 12.94 7.37
N GLY A 223 -10.34 12.47 8.18
CA GLY A 223 -10.47 11.21 8.92
C GLY A 223 -11.61 11.24 9.96
N ASP A 224 -11.73 12.37 10.67
CA ASP A 224 -12.75 12.61 11.70
C ASP A 224 -13.94 13.46 11.19
N ASN A 225 -14.06 13.67 9.87
CA ASN A 225 -15.13 14.50 9.31
C ASN A 225 -16.45 13.71 9.28
N PRO A 226 -17.54 14.17 9.95
CA PRO A 226 -18.82 13.46 9.93
C PRO A 226 -19.45 13.39 8.53
N ASP A 227 -19.13 14.32 7.62
CA ASP A 227 -19.69 14.35 6.26
C ASP A 227 -19.20 13.18 5.37
N THR A 228 -18.11 12.49 5.77
CA THR A 228 -17.57 11.32 5.06
C THR A 228 -18.00 9.98 5.69
N GLN A 229 -18.62 10.01 6.87
CA GLN A 229 -18.92 8.83 7.67
C GLN A 229 -20.42 8.48 7.62
N LEU A 230 -20.79 7.54 6.74
CA LEU A 230 -22.17 7.02 6.68
C LEU A 230 -22.39 5.91 7.71
N PHE A 231 -21.51 4.92 7.72
CA PHE A 231 -21.52 3.76 8.61
C PHE A 231 -20.09 3.50 9.10
N PRO A 232 -19.91 2.93 10.31
CA PRO A 232 -18.58 2.60 10.80
C PRO A 232 -17.93 1.50 9.95
N THR A 233 -16.70 1.76 9.48
CA THR A 233 -15.89 0.78 8.76
C THR A 233 -15.28 -0.23 9.74
N PRO A 234 -15.43 -1.55 9.53
CA PRO A 234 -14.83 -2.58 10.40
C PRO A 234 -13.30 -2.45 10.49
N ASP A 235 -12.74 -2.70 11.68
CA ASP A 235 -11.29 -2.56 11.95
C ASP A 235 -10.42 -3.45 11.04
N GLU A 236 -10.91 -4.61 10.61
CA GLU A 236 -10.20 -5.55 9.74
C GLU A 236 -10.07 -5.07 8.29
N GLU A 237 -10.94 -4.15 7.86
CA GLU A 237 -10.90 -3.53 6.52
C GLU A 237 -10.11 -2.22 6.50
N GLN A 238 -9.78 -1.67 7.66
CA GLN A 238 -9.01 -0.43 7.75
C GLN A 238 -7.52 -0.71 7.44
N PRO A 239 -6.87 0.12 6.61
CA PRO A 239 -5.46 -0.05 6.34
C PRO A 239 -4.63 0.16 7.60
N ALA A 240 -3.70 -0.75 7.87
CA ALA A 240 -2.78 -0.59 8.99
C ALA A 240 -1.80 0.56 8.74
N GLY A 241 -1.58 1.40 9.77
CA GLY A 241 -0.54 2.43 9.73
C GLY A 241 0.87 1.82 9.68
N ALA A 242 1.82 2.58 9.14
CA ALA A 242 3.23 2.16 9.13
C ALA A 242 3.75 2.01 10.57
N TYR A 243 4.33 0.86 10.89
CA TYR A 243 4.92 0.64 12.21
C TYR A 243 6.22 1.46 12.36
N GLN A 244 6.17 2.52 13.16
CA GLN A 244 7.31 3.39 13.43
C GLN A 244 7.83 3.17 14.85
N PHE A 245 8.92 2.39 14.98
CA PHE A 245 9.57 2.14 16.27
C PHE A 245 10.37 3.36 16.79
N MET A 246 10.99 4.12 15.87
CA MET A 246 11.93 5.21 16.20
C MET A 246 11.35 6.61 16.03
N ASP A 247 10.14 6.74 15.47
CA ASP A 247 9.49 8.03 15.26
C ASP A 247 8.04 7.96 15.74
N PRO A 248 7.75 8.25 17.01
CA PRO A 248 6.40 8.15 17.57
C PRO A 248 5.50 9.33 17.14
N SER A 249 5.77 9.95 15.99
CA SER A 249 5.08 11.16 15.54
C SER A 249 4.27 10.96 14.28
N SER A 250 3.12 11.63 14.20
CA SER A 250 2.26 11.61 13.02
C SER A 250 2.64 12.73 12.05
N TYR A 251 2.56 12.45 10.76
CA TYR A 251 2.74 13.42 9.68
C TYR A 251 1.39 13.90 9.09
N GLY A 252 0.28 13.34 9.60
CA GLY A 252 -1.04 13.50 9.01
C GLY A 252 -1.18 12.71 7.70
N ASP A 253 -2.22 13.04 6.95
CA ASP A 253 -2.52 12.40 5.67
C ASP A 253 -1.97 13.20 4.49
N TYR A 254 -2.21 12.73 3.26
CA TYR A 254 -1.67 13.37 2.06
C TYR A 254 -2.13 14.82 1.88
N ILE A 255 -3.39 15.12 2.27
CA ILE A 255 -4.02 16.43 2.18
C ILE A 255 -3.88 17.20 3.50
N GLU A 256 -4.39 16.66 4.60
CA GLU A 256 -4.32 17.27 5.94
C GLU A 256 -3.01 16.90 6.65
N ARG A 257 -1.93 17.55 6.23
CA ARG A 257 -0.60 17.34 6.81
C ARG A 257 -0.45 18.09 8.12
N VAL A 258 0.25 17.47 9.08
CA VAL A 258 0.57 18.09 10.36
C VAL A 258 2.07 18.09 10.62
N ASP A 259 2.50 19.06 11.43
CA ASP A 259 3.88 19.11 11.89
C ASP A 259 4.12 17.95 12.87
N ASN A 260 5.00 17.04 12.48
CA ASN A 260 5.38 15.88 13.26
C ASN A 260 6.07 16.22 14.58
N LYS A 261 6.59 17.44 14.75
CA LYS A 261 7.25 17.86 16.00
C LYS A 261 6.34 18.81 16.79
N PRO A 262 6.09 18.55 18.08
CA PRO A 262 5.33 19.47 18.93
C PRO A 262 6.15 20.73 19.28
N ASN A 263 5.47 21.76 19.79
CA ASN A 263 6.15 22.87 20.47
C ASN A 263 6.67 22.38 21.84
N PRO A 264 7.88 22.78 22.30
CA PRO A 264 8.74 23.84 21.75
C PRO A 264 9.77 23.39 20.70
N ILE A 265 9.93 22.08 20.46
CA ILE A 265 11.05 21.53 19.68
C ILE A 265 11.04 21.90 18.19
N ARG A 266 9.91 22.36 17.63
CA ARG A 266 9.83 22.87 16.25
C ARG A 266 10.89 23.93 15.94
N LYS A 267 11.18 24.83 16.89
CA LYS A 267 12.16 25.90 16.70
C LYS A 267 13.59 25.37 16.54
N ALA A 268 13.85 24.17 17.04
CA ALA A 268 15.13 23.49 17.00
C ALA A 268 15.14 22.31 16.00
N ARG A 269 14.24 22.31 14.99
CA ARG A 269 14.08 21.20 14.02
C ARG A 269 15.41 20.73 13.42
N GLN A 270 16.30 21.66 13.10
CA GLN A 270 17.61 21.37 12.51
C GLN A 270 18.48 20.42 13.35
N ILE A 271 18.27 20.33 14.67
CA ILE A 271 19.01 19.42 15.56
C ILE A 271 18.53 17.97 15.40
N PHE A 272 17.30 17.77 14.94
CA PHE A 272 16.67 16.45 14.77
C PHE A 272 16.76 15.91 13.34
N THR A 273 17.63 16.49 12.51
CA THR A 273 17.84 16.09 11.12
C THR A 273 19.31 15.82 10.87
N SER A 274 19.64 14.72 10.18
CA SER A 274 21.01 14.40 9.77
C SER A 274 21.52 15.33 8.66
N ALA A 275 20.62 15.81 7.81
CA ALA A 275 20.88 16.80 6.78
C ALA A 275 19.75 17.84 6.79
N TYR A 276 20.11 19.12 6.76
CA TYR A 276 19.16 20.24 6.72
C TYR A 276 19.44 21.13 5.52
N MET A 277 18.46 21.21 4.61
CA MET A 277 18.47 22.14 3.49
C MET A 277 17.56 23.34 3.84
N PRO A 278 18.11 24.54 4.11
CA PRO A 278 17.30 25.70 4.46
C PRO A 278 16.49 26.23 3.27
N PRO A 279 15.37 26.94 3.51
CA PRO A 279 14.60 27.56 2.44
C PRO A 279 15.39 28.68 1.76
N THR A 280 15.17 28.85 0.46
CA THR A 280 15.57 30.06 -0.27
C THR A 280 14.62 31.19 0.13
N LYS A 281 15.16 32.34 0.53
CA LYS A 281 14.40 33.52 0.93
C LYS A 281 14.80 34.71 0.07
#